data_AF-A0A965RAW9-F1
#
_entry.id   AF-A0A965RAW9-F1
#
_cell.length_a   1.000
_cell.length_b   1.000
_cell.length_c   1.000
_cell.angle_alpha   90.00
_cell.angle_beta   90.00
_cell.angle_gamma   90.00
#
_symmetry.space_group_name_H-M   'P 1'
#
loop_
_entity.id
_entity.type
_entity.pdbx_description
1 polymer ?
#
loop_
_entity_poly.entity_id
_entity_poly.type
_entity_poly.pdbx_seq_one_letter_code
_entity_poly.pdbx_strand_id
1 'polypeptide(L)'
;MEGASGIESALETAVASCDALGCPPRLAAAIRYAVFPGGARIRPRLCLAIAAGCGEPESPLAIATAASIELLHCASLVHDDLPCFDDAEVRRNRPSVHRAFDERIALLVGDALIVLAFQNVARAFAQSPDRLPNLVLALTRAVGAPGGIVAGQAWECEDSTPLEEYRRQKTGALFIAATVGGALSAGADPTPWRVLGETLGEAYQIADDIRDALATDEELGKPAGRDADLGRPTALAELGVQGAVKHFESLIARAAASIPECPGAEFLRELVDLEAQRLLPASANVGTSGTAIERLGPVTASARTLLLRTCGTAASMVPNITCTWPETRSFSAGGAPRYGTCTRLVFVTLLKSSPARWPEPPGPDDA
;
A
#
# COMPACT_ATOMS: atom_id res chain seq x y z
N MET A 1 2.41 -22.18 -1.98
CA MET A 1 3.05 -20.84 -2.01
C MET A 1 2.99 -20.22 -3.41
N GLU A 2 2.71 -21.01 -4.45
CA GLU A 2 2.72 -20.59 -5.85
C GLU A 2 1.81 -19.41 -6.19
N GLY A 3 0.65 -19.27 -5.56
CA GLY A 3 -0.31 -18.20 -5.89
C GLY A 3 0.26 -16.77 -5.83
N ALA A 4 1.20 -16.50 -4.91
CA ALA A 4 1.87 -15.20 -4.86
C ALA A 4 2.80 -14.96 -6.06
N SER A 5 3.48 -16.00 -6.54
CA SER A 5 4.30 -15.97 -7.76
C SER A 5 3.44 -15.73 -9.00
N GLY A 6 2.27 -16.39 -9.07
CA GLY A 6 1.31 -16.19 -10.16
C GLY A 6 0.78 -14.75 -10.26
N ILE A 7 0.47 -14.12 -9.11
CA ILE A 7 0.00 -12.72 -9.07
C ILE A 7 1.07 -11.76 -9.59
N GLU A 8 2.30 -11.83 -9.09
CA GLU A 8 3.37 -10.91 -9.53
C GLU A 8 3.74 -11.14 -11.01
N SER A 9 3.77 -12.40 -11.48
CA SER A 9 3.99 -12.72 -12.90
C SER A 9 2.90 -12.14 -13.81
N ALA A 10 1.63 -12.18 -13.39
CA ALA A 10 0.52 -11.60 -14.13
C ALA A 10 0.55 -10.06 -14.11
N LEU A 11 0.94 -9.44 -12.99
CA LEU A 11 1.15 -7.99 -12.91
C LEU A 11 2.31 -7.52 -13.80
N GLU A 12 3.44 -8.24 -13.79
CA GLU A 12 4.57 -8.00 -14.69
C GLU A 12 4.13 -8.09 -16.16
N THR A 13 3.39 -9.14 -16.52
CA THR A 13 2.86 -9.34 -17.88
C THR A 13 1.91 -8.21 -18.30
N ALA A 14 1.03 -7.76 -17.41
CA ALA A 14 0.12 -6.65 -17.69
C ALA A 14 0.88 -5.33 -17.87
N VAL A 15 1.75 -4.97 -16.92
CA VAL A 15 2.53 -3.71 -16.95
C VAL A 15 3.53 -3.68 -18.11
N ALA A 16 4.14 -4.81 -18.48
CA ALA A 16 5.04 -4.89 -19.65
C ALA A 16 4.37 -4.47 -20.97
N SER A 17 3.03 -4.55 -21.08
CA SER A 17 2.31 -4.01 -22.24
C SER A 17 2.36 -2.47 -22.33
N CYS A 18 2.65 -1.78 -21.23
CA CYS A 18 2.94 -0.35 -21.18
C CYS A 18 4.42 0.00 -21.44
N ASP A 19 5.34 -0.98 -21.43
CA ASP A 19 6.75 -0.79 -21.82
C ASP A 19 6.95 -0.94 -23.34
N ALA A 20 5.88 -1.19 -24.09
CA ALA A 20 5.89 -1.37 -25.54
C ALA A 20 6.23 -0.09 -26.33
N LEU A 21 6.69 -0.28 -27.57
CA LEU A 21 7.11 0.80 -28.48
C LEU A 21 5.97 1.80 -28.72
N GLY A 22 6.12 3.02 -28.19
CA GLY A 22 5.15 4.11 -28.33
C GLY A 22 4.62 4.69 -27.01
N CYS A 23 4.80 4.02 -25.88
CA CYS A 23 4.44 4.59 -24.58
C CYS A 23 5.44 5.69 -24.15
N PRO A 24 4.99 6.84 -23.59
CA PRO A 24 5.89 7.85 -23.03
C PRO A 24 6.73 7.28 -21.87
N PRO A 25 8.07 7.38 -21.89
CA PRO A 25 8.93 6.64 -20.94
C PRO A 25 8.76 7.06 -19.48
N ARG A 26 8.39 8.32 -19.21
CA ARG A 26 8.07 8.78 -17.84
C ARG A 26 6.78 8.14 -17.30
N LEU A 27 5.79 7.91 -18.16
CA LEU A 27 4.53 7.26 -17.78
C LEU A 27 4.75 5.77 -17.52
N ALA A 28 5.44 5.06 -18.43
CA ALA A 28 5.79 3.65 -18.26
C ALA A 28 6.55 3.39 -16.95
N ALA A 29 7.59 4.18 -16.68
CA ALA A 29 8.36 4.10 -15.43
C ALA A 29 7.51 4.37 -14.17
N ALA A 30 6.55 5.31 -14.23
CA ALA A 30 5.70 5.64 -13.11
C ALA A 30 4.58 4.61 -12.85
N ILE A 31 4.02 4.00 -13.91
CA ILE A 31 3.10 2.84 -13.80
C ILE A 31 3.81 1.69 -13.09
N ARG A 32 5.03 1.35 -13.54
CA ARG A 32 5.85 0.30 -12.93
C ARG A 32 6.20 0.63 -11.47
N TYR A 33 6.53 1.90 -11.17
CA TYR A 33 6.80 2.37 -9.82
C TYR A 33 5.59 2.22 -8.87
N ALA A 34 4.36 2.43 -9.35
CA ALA A 34 3.15 2.32 -8.54
C ALA A 34 2.79 0.88 -8.14
N VAL A 35 3.04 -0.10 -9.02
CA VAL A 35 2.60 -1.50 -8.83
C VAL A 35 3.57 -2.33 -8.00
N PHE A 36 4.88 -2.14 -8.20
CA PHE A 36 5.95 -2.96 -7.62
C PHE A 36 6.69 -2.42 -6.35
N PRO A 37 6.14 -1.53 -5.49
CA PRO A 37 6.65 -1.35 -4.12
C PRO A 37 6.41 -2.57 -3.20
N GLY A 38 5.80 -3.64 -3.70
CA GLY A 38 5.27 -4.74 -2.90
C GLY A 38 3.93 -4.39 -2.25
N GLY A 39 3.49 -5.21 -1.30
CA GLY A 39 2.23 -5.10 -0.58
C GLY A 39 1.75 -6.48 -0.12
N ALA A 40 0.76 -6.54 0.77
CA ALA A 40 0.24 -7.82 1.29
C ALA A 40 -0.59 -8.63 0.26
N ARG A 41 -0.96 -8.01 -0.88
CA ARG A 41 -1.74 -8.60 -1.99
C ARG A 41 -3.01 -9.36 -1.54
N ILE A 42 -3.68 -8.84 -0.51
CA ILE A 42 -4.81 -9.52 0.17
C ILE A 42 -5.99 -9.74 -0.77
N ARG A 43 -6.38 -8.72 -1.55
CA ARG A 43 -7.50 -8.81 -2.51
C ARG A 43 -7.21 -9.81 -3.64
N PRO A 44 -6.01 -9.81 -4.28
CA PRO A 44 -5.60 -10.87 -5.20
C PRO A 44 -5.61 -12.28 -4.59
N ARG A 45 -5.03 -12.46 -3.39
CA ARG A 45 -4.98 -13.75 -2.69
C ARG A 45 -6.39 -14.28 -2.41
N LEU A 46 -7.30 -13.41 -1.98
CA LEU A 46 -8.71 -13.74 -1.78
C LEU A 46 -9.37 -14.18 -3.10
N CYS A 47 -9.19 -13.43 -4.18
CA CYS A 47 -9.72 -13.80 -5.50
C CYS A 47 -9.28 -15.20 -5.95
N LEU A 48 -7.99 -15.54 -5.76
CA LEU A 48 -7.47 -16.87 -6.08
C LEU A 48 -8.02 -17.96 -5.15
N ALA A 49 -8.09 -17.70 -3.84
CA ALA A 49 -8.62 -18.65 -2.87
C ALA A 49 -10.09 -19.01 -3.17
N ILE A 50 -10.90 -18.03 -3.58
CA ILE A 50 -12.31 -18.25 -3.92
C ILE A 50 -12.45 -19.07 -5.21
N ALA A 51 -11.63 -18.78 -6.25
CA ALA A 51 -11.60 -19.63 -7.45
C ALA A 51 -11.18 -21.08 -7.12
N ALA A 52 -10.18 -21.27 -6.24
CA ALA A 52 -9.78 -22.58 -5.74
C ALA A 52 -10.91 -23.29 -4.97
N GLY A 53 -11.62 -22.57 -4.09
CA GLY A 53 -12.76 -23.11 -3.35
C GLY A 53 -13.95 -23.48 -4.24
N CYS A 54 -14.13 -22.80 -5.37
CA CYS A 54 -15.05 -23.15 -6.44
C CYS A 54 -14.61 -24.35 -7.30
N GLY A 55 -13.42 -24.92 -7.07
CA GLY A 55 -12.89 -26.09 -7.80
C GLY A 55 -11.89 -25.78 -8.91
N GLU A 56 -11.43 -24.53 -9.04
CA GLU A 56 -10.55 -24.05 -10.12
C GLU A 56 -9.24 -23.43 -9.55
N PRO A 57 -8.39 -24.21 -8.86
CA PRO A 57 -7.27 -23.71 -8.04
C PRO A 57 -6.10 -23.08 -8.83
N GLU A 58 -5.95 -23.43 -10.10
CA GLU A 58 -4.87 -22.93 -10.97
C GLU A 58 -5.41 -22.06 -12.11
N SER A 59 -6.64 -21.55 -11.99
CA SER A 59 -7.34 -20.84 -13.06
C SER A 59 -6.57 -19.61 -13.59
N PRO A 60 -6.14 -19.60 -14.87
CA PRO A 60 -5.51 -18.43 -15.48
C PRO A 60 -6.43 -17.22 -15.53
N LEU A 61 -7.75 -17.47 -15.61
CA LEU A 61 -8.78 -16.44 -15.54
C LEU A 61 -8.81 -15.79 -14.16
N ALA A 62 -8.73 -16.58 -13.08
CA ALA A 62 -8.68 -16.05 -11.72
C ALA A 62 -7.38 -15.28 -11.45
N ILE A 63 -6.26 -15.72 -12.00
CA ILE A 63 -4.97 -15.00 -11.94
C ILE A 63 -5.07 -13.64 -12.64
N ALA A 64 -5.66 -13.58 -13.84
CA ALA A 64 -5.88 -12.33 -14.54
C ALA A 64 -6.84 -11.39 -13.79
N THR A 65 -7.94 -11.92 -13.23
CA THR A 65 -8.87 -11.16 -12.39
C THR A 65 -8.18 -10.61 -11.14
N ALA A 66 -7.41 -11.44 -10.43
CA ALA A 66 -6.67 -11.07 -9.23
C ALA A 66 -5.66 -9.95 -9.50
N ALA A 67 -4.86 -10.06 -10.57
CA ALA A 67 -3.95 -9.00 -10.99
C ALA A 67 -4.70 -7.70 -11.35
N SER A 68 -5.84 -7.81 -12.03
CA SER A 68 -6.66 -6.64 -12.41
C SER A 68 -7.24 -5.90 -11.20
N ILE A 69 -7.63 -6.63 -10.14
CA ILE A 69 -8.06 -6.03 -8.88
C ILE A 69 -6.91 -5.30 -8.17
N GLU A 70 -5.68 -5.83 -8.21
CA GLU A 70 -4.51 -5.12 -7.66
C GLU A 70 -4.15 -3.88 -8.49
N LEU A 71 -4.30 -3.91 -9.82
CA LEU A 71 -4.11 -2.73 -10.67
C LEU A 71 -5.13 -1.63 -10.32
N LEU A 72 -6.41 -1.98 -10.12
CA LEU A 72 -7.45 -1.06 -9.66
C LEU A 72 -7.15 -0.51 -8.24
N HIS A 73 -6.64 -1.35 -7.34
CA HIS A 73 -6.21 -0.90 -6.00
C HIS A 73 -4.99 0.03 -6.06
N CYS A 74 -4.01 -0.25 -6.93
CA CYS A 74 -2.87 0.63 -7.12
C CYS A 74 -3.31 1.97 -7.73
N ALA A 75 -4.24 1.96 -8.69
CA ALA A 75 -4.82 3.18 -9.23
C ALA A 75 -5.48 4.05 -8.14
N SER A 76 -6.32 3.44 -7.28
CA SER A 76 -6.99 4.18 -6.22
C SER A 76 -5.98 4.81 -5.25
N LEU A 77 -4.91 4.11 -4.87
CA LEU A 77 -3.85 4.66 -4.02
C LEU A 77 -3.11 5.83 -4.69
N VAL A 78 -2.81 5.74 -5.99
CA VAL A 78 -2.10 6.80 -6.72
C VAL A 78 -2.93 8.09 -6.80
N HIS A 79 -4.26 7.98 -6.95
CA HIS A 79 -5.15 9.13 -6.93
C HIS A 79 -5.41 9.65 -5.51
N ASP A 80 -5.65 8.77 -4.52
CA ASP A 80 -5.82 9.11 -3.10
C ASP A 80 -4.58 9.84 -2.53
N ASP A 81 -3.37 9.50 -2.99
CA ASP A 81 -2.11 10.18 -2.63
C ASP A 81 -1.98 11.64 -3.13
N LEU A 82 -2.83 12.13 -4.06
CA LEU A 82 -2.66 13.46 -4.69
C LEU A 82 -2.91 14.63 -3.71
N PRO A 83 -2.35 15.83 -3.96
CA PRO A 83 -2.57 17.02 -3.13
C PRO A 83 -4.02 17.51 -3.03
N CYS A 84 -4.92 17.04 -3.90
CA CYS A 84 -6.35 17.32 -3.85
C CYS A 84 -7.16 16.29 -3.04
N PHE A 85 -6.50 15.27 -2.50
CA PHE A 85 -7.05 14.25 -1.61
C PHE A 85 -6.20 14.18 -0.33
N ASP A 86 -5.44 13.11 -0.07
CA ASP A 86 -4.70 12.98 1.19
C ASP A 86 -3.43 13.85 1.27
N ASP A 87 -2.89 14.36 0.15
CA ASP A 87 -1.55 14.98 0.06
C ASP A 87 -0.46 14.12 0.73
N ALA A 88 -0.40 12.85 0.32
CA ALA A 88 0.49 11.87 0.94
C ALA A 88 1.89 11.95 0.33
N GLU A 89 2.89 12.40 1.10
CA GLU A 89 4.28 12.43 0.62
C GLU A 89 4.89 11.03 0.43
N VAL A 90 4.46 10.05 1.23
CA VAL A 90 5.06 8.71 1.34
C VAL A 90 3.97 7.65 1.32
N ARG A 91 4.20 6.59 0.53
CA ARG A 91 3.34 5.41 0.43
C ARG A 91 4.21 4.15 0.32
N ARG A 92 3.93 3.14 1.16
CA ARG A 92 4.69 1.86 1.21
C ARG A 92 6.21 2.08 1.35
N ASN A 93 6.63 2.94 2.29
CA ASN A 93 8.05 3.30 2.54
C ASN A 93 8.81 3.91 1.34
N ARG A 94 8.09 4.49 0.36
CA ARG A 94 8.68 5.22 -0.77
C ARG A 94 7.94 6.55 -0.97
N PRO A 95 8.54 7.57 -1.62
CA PRO A 95 7.79 8.74 -2.04
C PRO A 95 6.58 8.34 -2.89
N SER A 96 5.42 8.96 -2.67
CA SER A 96 4.24 8.73 -3.50
C SER A 96 4.50 9.11 -4.96
N VAL A 97 3.66 8.65 -5.89
CA VAL A 97 3.90 8.85 -7.33
C VAL A 97 3.98 10.34 -7.68
N HIS A 98 3.17 11.18 -7.04
CA HIS A 98 3.17 12.62 -7.32
C HIS A 98 4.46 13.31 -6.81
N ARG A 99 5.03 12.88 -5.66
CA ARG A 99 6.35 13.37 -5.19
C ARG A 99 7.50 12.85 -6.06
N ALA A 100 7.42 11.60 -6.53
CA ALA A 100 8.47 10.96 -7.31
C ALA A 100 8.52 11.40 -8.79
N PHE A 101 7.37 11.70 -9.40
CA PHE A 101 7.25 11.93 -10.84
C PHE A 101 6.56 13.22 -11.27
N ASP A 102 5.97 14.01 -10.36
CA ASP A 102 4.99 15.09 -10.59
C ASP A 102 3.50 14.65 -10.67
N GLU A 103 2.61 15.56 -10.26
CA GLU A 103 1.16 15.36 -10.16
C GLU A 103 0.50 14.99 -11.50
N ARG A 104 0.99 15.53 -12.62
CA ARG A 104 0.42 15.26 -13.94
C ARG A 104 0.73 13.85 -14.39
N ILE A 105 1.92 13.34 -14.07
CA ILE A 105 2.24 11.93 -14.27
C ILE A 105 1.42 11.05 -13.31
N ALA A 106 1.29 11.42 -12.03
CA ALA A 106 0.50 10.63 -11.07
C ALA A 106 -0.98 10.46 -11.47
N LEU A 107 -1.64 11.54 -11.90
CA LEU A 107 -3.01 11.49 -12.43
C LEU A 107 -3.12 10.49 -13.59
N LEU A 108 -2.24 10.62 -14.60
CA LEU A 108 -2.22 9.74 -15.77
C LEU A 108 -1.85 8.28 -15.44
N VAL A 109 -1.09 8.02 -14.37
CA VAL A 109 -0.78 6.66 -13.90
C VAL A 109 -2.04 5.99 -13.37
N GLY A 110 -2.84 6.67 -12.54
CA GLY A 110 -4.10 6.11 -12.05
C GLY A 110 -5.07 5.79 -13.20
N ASP A 111 -5.24 6.72 -14.13
CA ASP A 111 -6.07 6.51 -15.34
C ASP A 111 -5.59 5.30 -16.16
N ALA A 112 -4.27 5.22 -16.41
CA ALA A 112 -3.68 4.12 -17.17
C ALA A 112 -3.85 2.77 -16.46
N LEU A 113 -3.69 2.71 -15.14
CA LEU A 113 -3.89 1.50 -14.34
C LEU A 113 -5.35 1.02 -14.36
N ILE A 114 -6.32 1.94 -14.31
CA ILE A 114 -7.75 1.62 -14.45
C ILE A 114 -8.02 0.98 -15.81
N VAL A 115 -7.57 1.62 -16.89
CA VAL A 115 -7.75 1.09 -18.25
C VAL A 115 -7.01 -0.25 -18.44
N LEU A 116 -5.80 -0.38 -17.89
CA LEU A 116 -4.98 -1.58 -17.99
C LEU A 116 -5.65 -2.79 -17.31
N ALA A 117 -6.31 -2.60 -16.17
CA ALA A 117 -7.07 -3.66 -15.50
C ALA A 117 -8.17 -4.25 -16.41
N PHE A 118 -8.92 -3.40 -17.11
CA PHE A 118 -9.94 -3.86 -18.06
C PHE A 118 -9.35 -4.47 -19.33
N GLN A 119 -8.24 -3.94 -19.84
CA GLN A 119 -7.50 -4.58 -20.94
C GLN A 119 -6.99 -5.98 -20.56
N ASN A 120 -6.52 -6.15 -19.33
CA ASN A 120 -5.97 -7.42 -18.85
C ASN A 120 -7.05 -8.52 -18.79
N VAL A 121 -8.21 -8.25 -18.17
CA VAL A 121 -9.32 -9.23 -18.20
C VAL A 121 -9.85 -9.47 -19.60
N ALA A 122 -9.98 -8.43 -20.45
CA ALA A 122 -10.47 -8.60 -21.82
C ALA A 122 -9.56 -9.49 -22.68
N ARG A 123 -8.23 -9.39 -22.51
CA ARG A 123 -7.25 -10.27 -23.17
C ARG A 123 -7.32 -11.70 -22.62
N ALA A 124 -7.34 -11.87 -21.29
CA ALA A 124 -7.33 -13.18 -20.66
C ALA A 124 -8.60 -14.00 -20.94
N PHE A 125 -9.77 -13.34 -20.96
CA PHE A 125 -11.07 -13.98 -21.19
C PHE A 125 -11.45 -14.09 -22.69
N ALA A 126 -10.53 -13.79 -23.62
CA ALA A 126 -10.82 -13.88 -25.06
C ALA A 126 -11.29 -15.27 -25.52
N GLN A 127 -10.85 -16.33 -24.83
CA GLN A 127 -11.28 -17.73 -25.06
C GLN A 127 -12.39 -18.19 -24.09
N SER A 128 -13.02 -17.27 -23.35
CA SER A 128 -14.14 -17.54 -22.43
C SER A 128 -15.11 -16.36 -22.41
N PRO A 129 -15.64 -15.94 -23.58
CA PRO A 129 -16.44 -14.72 -23.71
C PRO A 129 -17.70 -14.73 -22.85
N ASP A 130 -18.30 -15.90 -22.59
CA ASP A 130 -19.51 -16.02 -21.78
C ASP A 130 -19.29 -15.64 -20.30
N ARG A 131 -18.06 -15.76 -19.77
CA ARG A 131 -17.70 -15.36 -18.40
C ARG A 131 -17.39 -13.86 -18.28
N LEU A 132 -17.01 -13.19 -19.38
CA LEU A 132 -16.46 -11.82 -19.36
C LEU A 132 -17.47 -10.72 -18.97
N PRO A 133 -18.71 -10.65 -19.50
CA PRO A 133 -19.63 -9.54 -19.21
C PRO A 133 -19.95 -9.40 -17.72
N ASN A 134 -20.22 -10.51 -17.03
CA ASN A 134 -20.52 -10.50 -15.60
C ASN A 134 -19.30 -10.07 -14.77
N LEU A 135 -18.09 -10.49 -15.17
CA LEU A 135 -16.86 -10.06 -14.51
C LEU A 135 -16.60 -8.56 -14.69
N VAL A 136 -16.70 -8.05 -15.92
CA VAL A 136 -16.53 -6.61 -16.20
C VAL A 136 -17.58 -5.79 -15.43
N LEU A 137 -18.82 -6.25 -15.35
CA LEU A 137 -19.86 -5.61 -14.54
C LEU A 137 -19.55 -5.65 -13.04
N ALA A 138 -18.94 -6.73 -12.52
CA ALA A 138 -18.53 -6.78 -11.12
C ALA A 138 -17.38 -5.80 -10.82
N LEU A 139 -16.34 -5.78 -11.66
CA LEU A 139 -15.19 -4.89 -11.50
C LEU A 139 -15.57 -3.41 -11.68
N THR A 140 -16.36 -3.07 -12.71
CA THR A 140 -16.80 -1.68 -12.95
C THR A 140 -17.71 -1.16 -11.84
N ARG A 141 -18.63 -1.99 -11.30
CA ARG A 141 -19.46 -1.60 -10.13
C ARG A 141 -18.66 -1.40 -8.86
N ALA A 142 -17.57 -2.13 -8.68
CA ALA A 142 -16.70 -2.00 -7.51
C ALA A 142 -15.79 -0.74 -7.55
N VAL A 143 -15.63 -0.13 -8.72
CA VAL A 143 -14.77 1.06 -8.91
C VAL A 143 -15.60 2.32 -9.15
N GLY A 144 -16.60 2.27 -10.02
CA GLY A 144 -17.38 3.44 -10.45
C GLY A 144 -18.61 3.75 -9.60
N ALA A 145 -19.33 4.80 -9.99
CA ALA A 145 -20.61 5.19 -9.39
C ALA A 145 -21.73 4.15 -9.67
N PRO A 146 -22.74 4.00 -8.79
CA PRO A 146 -22.98 4.79 -7.57
C PRO A 146 -22.45 4.12 -6.28
N GLY A 147 -21.67 3.04 -6.37
CA GLY A 147 -21.36 2.18 -5.21
C GLY A 147 -19.95 1.59 -5.13
N GLY A 148 -19.05 2.01 -6.01
CA GLY A 148 -17.63 1.61 -5.98
C GLY A 148 -16.73 2.66 -5.33
N ILE A 149 -15.42 2.43 -5.37
CA ILE A 149 -14.38 3.30 -4.75
C ILE A 149 -14.57 4.78 -5.09
N VAL A 150 -14.84 5.13 -6.35
CA VAL A 150 -15.01 6.53 -6.78
C VAL A 150 -16.21 7.20 -6.10
N ALA A 151 -17.30 6.46 -5.86
CA ALA A 151 -18.41 6.98 -5.06
C ALA A 151 -18.03 7.10 -3.58
N GLY A 152 -17.26 6.15 -3.06
CA GLY A 152 -16.68 6.21 -1.71
C GLY A 152 -15.85 7.46 -1.49
N GLN A 153 -14.88 7.72 -2.37
CA GLN A 153 -14.04 8.92 -2.33
C GLN A 153 -14.85 10.22 -2.49
N ALA A 154 -15.89 10.21 -3.32
CA ALA A 154 -16.71 11.40 -3.57
C ALA A 154 -17.46 11.89 -2.32
N TRP A 155 -17.76 11.02 -1.35
CA TRP A 155 -18.37 11.45 -0.06
C TRP A 155 -17.45 12.33 0.80
N GLU A 156 -16.15 12.39 0.51
CA GLU A 156 -15.21 13.32 1.15
C GLU A 156 -15.29 14.74 0.53
N CYS A 157 -16.03 14.89 -0.58
CA CYS A 157 -16.31 16.17 -1.24
C CYS A 157 -17.71 16.73 -0.92
N GLU A 158 -18.51 16.03 -0.10
CA GLU A 158 -19.89 16.38 0.25
C GLU A 158 -19.96 16.96 1.68
N ASP A 159 -20.95 17.82 1.95
CA ASP A 159 -21.16 18.42 3.28
C ASP A 159 -21.51 17.38 4.37
N SER A 160 -21.93 16.16 4.00
CA SER A 160 -22.26 15.09 4.92
C SER A 160 -21.87 13.72 4.37
N THR A 161 -21.02 13.00 5.09
CA THR A 161 -20.55 11.66 4.74
C THR A 161 -21.35 10.59 5.49
N PRO A 162 -22.24 9.82 4.84
CA PRO A 162 -22.86 8.64 5.43
C PRO A 162 -21.79 7.57 5.67
N LEU A 163 -21.45 7.34 6.94
CA LEU A 163 -20.25 6.58 7.33
C LEU A 163 -20.25 5.11 6.87
N GLU A 164 -21.41 4.46 6.92
CA GLU A 164 -21.55 3.07 6.48
C GLU A 164 -21.35 2.94 4.96
N GLU A 165 -22.06 3.76 4.18
CA GLU A 165 -21.89 3.92 2.74
C GLU A 165 -20.43 4.20 2.38
N TYR A 166 -19.81 5.19 3.02
CA TYR A 166 -18.41 5.58 2.79
C TYR A 166 -17.44 4.42 2.98
N ARG A 167 -17.47 3.74 4.14
CA ARG A 167 -16.60 2.59 4.44
C ARG A 167 -16.85 1.43 3.46
N ARG A 168 -18.12 1.13 3.18
CA ARG A 168 -18.54 0.07 2.25
C ARG A 168 -18.04 0.33 0.82
N GLN A 169 -18.05 1.60 0.39
CA GLN A 169 -17.66 2.00 -0.98
C GLN A 169 -16.13 2.19 -1.12
N LYS A 170 -15.47 2.94 -0.23
CA LYS A 170 -14.02 3.25 -0.31
C LYS A 170 -13.15 2.00 -0.11
N THR A 171 -13.49 1.16 0.87
CA THR A 171 -12.69 -0.04 1.23
C THR A 171 -13.35 -1.34 0.82
N GLY A 172 -14.64 -1.53 1.12
CA GLY A 172 -15.35 -2.79 0.95
C GLY A 172 -15.55 -3.22 -0.52
N ALA A 173 -15.74 -2.27 -1.43
CA ALA A 173 -16.10 -2.55 -2.82
C ALA A 173 -15.11 -3.48 -3.55
N LEU A 174 -13.80 -3.35 -3.32
CA LEU A 174 -12.80 -4.26 -3.91
C LEU A 174 -12.70 -5.63 -3.21
N PHE A 175 -13.15 -5.77 -1.96
CA PHE A 175 -13.29 -7.09 -1.35
C PHE A 175 -14.46 -7.87 -1.97
N ILE A 176 -15.59 -7.18 -2.24
CA ILE A 176 -16.69 -7.73 -3.04
C ILE A 176 -16.21 -8.11 -4.44
N ALA A 177 -15.41 -7.25 -5.09
CA ALA A 177 -14.82 -7.55 -6.40
C ALA A 177 -13.93 -8.80 -6.38
N ALA A 178 -13.16 -9.01 -5.30
CA ALA A 178 -12.31 -10.19 -5.14
C ALA A 178 -13.12 -11.49 -4.97
N THR A 179 -14.14 -11.51 -4.11
CA THR A 179 -14.93 -12.72 -3.89
C THR A 179 -15.81 -13.05 -5.10
N VAL A 180 -16.54 -12.05 -5.63
CA VAL A 180 -17.37 -12.20 -6.84
C VAL A 180 -16.52 -12.52 -8.07
N GLY A 181 -15.36 -11.86 -8.22
CA GLY A 181 -14.45 -12.05 -9.35
C GLY A 181 -13.80 -13.44 -9.36
N GLY A 182 -13.44 -13.98 -8.19
CA GLY A 182 -12.95 -15.35 -8.05
C GLY A 182 -13.98 -16.39 -8.50
N ALA A 183 -15.21 -16.27 -8.00
CA ALA A 183 -16.32 -17.14 -8.37
C ALA A 183 -16.65 -17.08 -9.88
N LEU A 184 -16.74 -15.87 -10.44
CA LEU A 184 -16.99 -15.67 -11.88
C LEU A 184 -15.86 -16.23 -12.76
N SER A 185 -14.61 -16.12 -12.31
CA SER A 185 -13.45 -16.68 -13.01
C SER A 185 -13.51 -18.20 -13.07
N ALA A 186 -13.97 -18.85 -11.99
CA ALA A 186 -14.25 -20.29 -11.93
C ALA A 186 -15.57 -20.71 -12.63
N GLY A 187 -16.42 -19.75 -13.04
CA GLY A 187 -17.73 -20.03 -13.64
C GLY A 187 -18.82 -20.44 -12.64
N ALA A 188 -18.62 -20.17 -11.34
CA ALA A 188 -19.62 -20.39 -10.30
C ALA A 188 -20.62 -19.23 -10.18
N ASP A 189 -21.76 -19.45 -9.49
CA ASP A 189 -22.69 -18.37 -9.14
C ASP A 189 -22.01 -17.36 -8.18
N PRO A 190 -21.87 -16.07 -8.56
CA PRO A 190 -21.28 -15.06 -7.69
C PRO A 190 -22.17 -14.63 -6.52
N THR A 191 -23.46 -14.93 -6.54
CA THR A 191 -24.46 -14.31 -5.65
C THR A 191 -24.16 -14.54 -4.16
N PRO A 192 -23.83 -15.76 -3.70
CA PRO A 192 -23.53 -16.00 -2.28
C PRO A 192 -22.23 -15.30 -1.83
N TRP A 193 -21.26 -15.16 -2.73
CA TRP A 193 -19.93 -14.62 -2.44
C TRP A 193 -19.91 -13.12 -2.14
N ARG A 194 -20.98 -12.39 -2.45
CA ARG A 194 -21.09 -10.95 -2.13
C ARG A 194 -21.01 -10.70 -0.63
N VAL A 195 -21.76 -11.46 0.18
CA VAL A 195 -21.85 -11.27 1.65
C VAL A 195 -20.49 -11.49 2.32
N LEU A 196 -19.72 -12.45 1.82
CA LEU A 196 -18.34 -12.68 2.27
C LEU A 196 -17.45 -11.45 1.98
N GLY A 197 -17.55 -10.88 0.78
CA GLY A 197 -16.76 -9.70 0.40
C GLY A 197 -17.16 -8.44 1.16
N GLU A 198 -18.45 -8.24 1.42
CA GLU A 198 -18.97 -7.15 2.27
C GLU A 198 -18.42 -7.27 3.70
N THR A 199 -18.55 -8.45 4.31
CA THR A 199 -18.17 -8.68 5.70
C THR A 199 -16.65 -8.64 5.90
N LEU A 200 -15.87 -9.21 4.98
CA LEU A 200 -14.40 -9.10 5.02
C LEU A 200 -13.92 -7.66 4.77
N GLY A 201 -14.62 -6.89 3.94
CA GLY A 201 -14.33 -5.47 3.72
C GLY A 201 -14.51 -4.62 4.97
N GLU A 202 -15.61 -4.85 5.71
CA GLU A 202 -15.87 -4.19 7.00
C GLU A 202 -14.82 -4.60 8.05
N ALA A 203 -14.52 -5.90 8.17
CA ALA A 203 -13.50 -6.40 9.09
C ALA A 203 -12.11 -5.81 8.78
N TYR A 204 -11.74 -5.71 7.50
CA TYR A 204 -10.46 -5.15 7.09
C TYR A 204 -10.33 -3.67 7.47
N GLN A 205 -11.41 -2.88 7.35
CA GLN A 205 -11.39 -1.47 7.79
C GLN A 205 -11.14 -1.36 9.29
N ILE A 206 -11.84 -2.16 10.11
CA ILE A 206 -11.65 -2.15 11.57
C ILE A 206 -10.24 -2.58 11.96
N ALA A 207 -9.64 -3.54 11.24
CA ALA A 207 -8.25 -3.91 11.45
C ALA A 207 -7.26 -2.80 11.07
N ASP A 208 -7.52 -2.04 10.00
CA ASP A 208 -6.69 -0.89 9.62
C ASP A 208 -6.82 0.24 10.66
N ASP A 209 -8.04 0.58 11.10
CA ASP A 209 -8.29 1.52 12.21
C ASP A 209 -7.52 1.10 13.48
N ILE A 210 -7.63 -0.17 13.90
CA ILE A 210 -6.90 -0.73 15.07
C ILE A 210 -5.39 -0.63 14.89
N ARG A 211 -4.86 -0.86 13.68
CA ARG A 211 -3.44 -0.76 13.40
C ARG A 211 -2.95 0.69 13.38
N ASP A 212 -3.71 1.63 12.80
CA ASP A 212 -3.32 3.04 12.72
C ASP A 212 -3.14 3.68 14.11
N ALA A 213 -3.88 3.18 15.12
CA ALA A 213 -3.77 3.65 16.50
C ALA A 213 -2.80 2.86 17.41
N LEU A 214 -2.33 1.67 16.99
CA LEU A 214 -1.51 0.77 17.84
C LEU A 214 -0.13 0.41 17.25
N ALA A 215 0.08 0.59 15.95
CA ALA A 215 1.33 0.27 15.26
C ALA A 215 2.24 1.50 15.11
N THR A 216 3.51 1.26 14.86
CA THR A 216 4.52 2.29 14.57
C THR A 216 4.51 2.74 13.10
N ASP A 217 5.04 3.93 12.82
CA ASP A 217 5.18 4.47 11.46
C ASP A 217 5.91 3.49 10.53
N GLU A 218 6.96 2.83 11.02
CA GLU A 218 7.72 1.83 10.29
C GLU A 218 6.90 0.57 9.94
N GLU A 219 5.97 0.15 10.81
CA GLU A 219 5.09 -1.01 10.61
C GLU A 219 3.90 -0.71 9.69
N LEU A 220 3.47 0.55 9.61
CA LEU A 220 2.42 1.01 8.70
C LEU A 220 2.96 1.37 7.31
N GLY A 221 4.21 1.82 7.23
CA GLY A 221 4.84 2.32 6.00
C GLY A 221 4.24 3.63 5.48
N LYS A 222 3.54 4.34 6.38
CA LYS A 222 2.94 5.68 6.33
C LYS A 222 2.98 6.25 7.77
N PRO A 223 2.90 7.57 7.99
CA PRO A 223 2.71 8.12 9.34
C PRO A 223 1.43 7.58 10.00
N ALA A 224 1.52 7.19 11.26
CA ALA A 224 0.39 6.76 12.10
C ALA A 224 -0.48 7.95 12.53
N GLY A 225 -1.74 7.69 12.91
CA GLY A 225 -2.67 8.70 13.41
C GLY A 225 -3.25 9.62 12.33
N ARG A 226 -2.99 9.37 11.05
CA ARG A 226 -3.41 10.25 9.93
C ARG A 226 -4.94 10.39 9.84
N ASP A 227 -5.69 9.37 10.25
CA ASP A 227 -7.15 9.45 10.28
C ASP A 227 -7.66 10.41 11.37
N ALA A 228 -6.93 10.57 12.48
CA ALA A 228 -7.25 11.59 13.49
C ALA A 228 -6.93 13.01 12.99
N ASP A 229 -5.79 13.19 12.30
CA ASP A 229 -5.41 14.47 11.69
C ASP A 229 -6.37 14.92 10.59
N LEU A 230 -6.92 13.98 9.82
CA LEU A 230 -7.93 14.22 8.79
C LEU A 230 -9.37 14.27 9.34
N GLY A 231 -9.57 14.14 10.66
CA GLY A 231 -10.90 14.14 11.28
C GLY A 231 -11.81 12.99 10.85
N ARG A 232 -11.24 11.89 10.33
CA ARG A 232 -11.99 10.75 9.79
C ARG A 232 -12.64 9.95 10.93
N PRO A 233 -13.93 9.61 10.82
CA PRO A 233 -14.61 8.79 11.82
C PRO A 233 -14.11 7.33 11.82
N THR A 234 -13.45 6.92 12.90
CA THR A 234 -12.92 5.55 13.11
C THR A 234 -13.79 4.73 14.06
N ALA A 235 -13.77 3.40 13.94
CA ALA A 235 -14.45 2.49 14.85
C ALA A 235 -13.88 2.58 16.29
N LEU A 236 -12.62 2.98 16.43
CA LEU A 236 -11.97 3.23 17.71
C LEU A 236 -12.55 4.41 18.48
N ALA A 237 -12.92 5.49 17.80
CA ALA A 237 -13.51 6.67 18.43
C ALA A 237 -14.89 6.37 19.04
N GLU A 238 -15.61 5.41 18.47
CA GLU A 238 -16.96 5.00 18.91
C GLU A 238 -16.92 3.86 19.94
N LEU A 239 -16.13 2.80 19.69
CA LEU A 239 -16.17 1.54 20.44
C LEU A 239 -14.99 1.35 21.42
N GLY A 240 -13.92 2.13 21.27
CA GLY A 240 -12.62 1.88 21.90
C GLY A 240 -11.95 0.59 21.42
N VAL A 241 -10.68 0.37 21.80
CA VAL A 241 -9.87 -0.77 21.32
C VAL A 241 -10.54 -2.12 21.56
N GLN A 242 -11.02 -2.37 22.78
CA GLN A 242 -11.65 -3.65 23.13
C GLN A 242 -13.02 -3.87 22.45
N GLY A 243 -13.75 -2.79 22.15
CA GLY A 243 -15.00 -2.89 21.40
C GLY A 243 -14.74 -3.17 19.91
N ALA A 244 -13.76 -2.48 19.33
CA ALA A 244 -13.33 -2.70 17.96
C ALA A 244 -12.81 -4.14 17.72
N VAL A 245 -12.00 -4.69 18.62
CA VAL A 245 -11.54 -6.10 18.54
C VAL A 245 -12.72 -7.08 18.56
N LYS A 246 -13.68 -6.91 19.47
CA LYS A 246 -14.88 -7.78 19.52
C LYS A 246 -15.77 -7.65 18.29
N HIS A 247 -15.88 -6.45 17.72
CA HIS A 247 -16.63 -6.23 16.48
C HIS A 247 -15.92 -6.92 15.30
N PHE A 248 -14.59 -6.80 15.21
CA PHE A 248 -13.77 -7.54 14.26
C PHE A 248 -13.98 -9.06 14.38
N GLU A 249 -13.86 -9.64 15.58
CA GLU A 249 -14.11 -11.08 15.82
C GLU A 249 -15.51 -11.53 15.36
N SER A 250 -16.54 -10.71 15.64
CA SER A 250 -17.92 -10.95 15.19
C SER A 250 -18.05 -10.94 13.67
N LEU A 251 -17.34 -10.04 12.98
CA LEU A 251 -17.32 -9.99 11.52
C LEU A 251 -16.58 -11.17 10.89
N ILE A 252 -15.47 -11.62 11.49
CA ILE A 252 -14.77 -12.83 11.02
C ILE A 252 -15.68 -14.07 11.15
N ALA A 253 -16.39 -14.22 12.27
CA ALA A 253 -17.38 -15.29 12.44
C ALA A 253 -18.53 -15.22 11.42
N ARG A 254 -19.06 -14.00 11.15
CA ARG A 254 -20.06 -13.77 10.08
C ARG A 254 -19.51 -14.09 8.69
N ALA A 255 -18.26 -13.75 8.40
CA ALA A 255 -17.59 -14.03 7.14
C ALA A 255 -17.47 -15.55 6.93
N ALA A 256 -16.93 -16.28 7.91
CA ALA A 256 -16.82 -17.74 7.85
C ALA A 256 -18.18 -18.44 7.66
N ALA A 257 -19.24 -17.95 8.34
CA ALA A 257 -20.60 -18.45 8.20
C ALA A 257 -21.26 -18.11 6.83
N SER A 258 -20.79 -17.06 6.14
CA SER A 258 -21.30 -16.67 4.82
C SER A 258 -20.70 -17.45 3.65
N ILE A 259 -19.66 -18.26 3.88
CA ILE A 259 -19.03 -19.09 2.84
C ILE A 259 -20.03 -20.15 2.37
N PRO A 260 -20.42 -20.15 1.08
CA PRO A 260 -21.37 -21.11 0.54
C PRO A 260 -20.76 -22.51 0.47
N GLU A 261 -21.65 -23.50 0.42
CA GLU A 261 -21.25 -24.89 0.18
C GLU A 261 -20.61 -25.03 -1.21
N CYS A 262 -19.34 -25.40 -1.21
CA CYS A 262 -18.48 -25.53 -2.38
C CYS A 262 -17.33 -26.52 -2.07
N PRO A 263 -16.63 -27.06 -3.09
CA PRO A 263 -15.58 -28.07 -2.88
C PRO A 263 -14.49 -27.69 -1.85
N GLY A 264 -14.16 -26.41 -1.71
CA GLY A 264 -13.19 -25.90 -0.73
C GLY A 264 -13.77 -25.09 0.42
N ALA A 265 -15.05 -25.29 0.81
CA ALA A 265 -15.69 -24.49 1.85
C ALA A 265 -14.97 -24.55 3.21
N GLU A 266 -14.49 -25.74 3.62
CA GLU A 266 -13.71 -25.89 4.86
C GLU A 266 -12.36 -25.16 4.78
N PHE A 267 -11.61 -25.36 3.70
CA PHE A 267 -10.35 -24.65 3.42
C PHE A 267 -10.52 -23.12 3.44
N LEU A 268 -11.63 -22.60 2.90
CA LEU A 268 -11.91 -21.17 2.92
C LEU A 268 -12.23 -20.64 4.33
N ARG A 269 -12.90 -21.43 5.18
CA ARG A 269 -13.17 -21.08 6.58
C ARG A 269 -11.86 -21.03 7.36
N GLU A 270 -11.00 -22.04 7.23
CA GLU A 270 -9.65 -22.06 7.83
C GLU A 270 -8.78 -20.88 7.36
N LEU A 271 -8.86 -20.52 6.07
CA LEU A 271 -8.12 -19.38 5.52
C LEU A 271 -8.59 -18.03 6.08
N VAL A 272 -9.90 -17.85 6.28
CA VAL A 272 -10.46 -16.65 6.91
C VAL A 272 -9.95 -16.51 8.34
N ASP A 273 -9.97 -17.58 9.13
CA ASP A 273 -9.45 -17.57 10.51
C ASP A 273 -7.93 -17.31 10.57
N LEU A 274 -7.17 -17.90 9.64
CA LEU A 274 -5.71 -17.70 9.56
C LEU A 274 -5.31 -16.27 9.19
N GLU A 275 -5.99 -15.65 8.22
CA GLU A 275 -5.70 -14.26 7.84
C GLU A 275 -6.23 -13.28 8.90
N ALA A 276 -7.34 -13.59 9.59
CA ALA A 276 -7.83 -12.79 10.73
C ALA A 276 -6.77 -12.64 11.85
N GLN A 277 -6.08 -13.73 12.19
CA GLN A 277 -4.99 -13.73 13.18
C GLN A 277 -3.79 -12.87 12.78
N ARG A 278 -3.63 -12.53 11.49
CA ARG A 278 -2.55 -11.67 10.98
C ARG A 278 -2.93 -10.19 10.92
N LEU A 279 -4.22 -9.88 10.88
CA LEU A 279 -4.71 -8.51 10.75
C LEU A 279 -4.73 -7.75 12.08
N LEU A 280 -4.96 -8.45 13.20
CA LEU A 280 -4.84 -7.86 14.53
C LEU A 280 -3.37 -7.89 15.00
N PRO A 281 -2.82 -6.76 15.48
CA PRO A 281 -1.49 -6.77 16.09
C PRO A 281 -1.54 -7.52 17.43
N ALA A 282 -0.47 -8.23 17.78
CA ALA A 282 -0.41 -9.01 19.03
C ALA A 282 -0.67 -8.16 20.28
N SER A 283 -0.36 -6.86 20.23
CA SER A 283 -0.64 -5.87 21.28
C SER A 283 -2.14 -5.65 21.53
N ALA A 284 -3.02 -5.82 20.54
CA ALA A 284 -4.47 -5.71 20.71
C ALA A 284 -5.06 -6.85 21.57
N ASN A 285 -4.40 -8.02 21.55
CA ASN A 285 -4.80 -9.20 22.33
C ASN A 285 -4.22 -9.21 23.75
N VAL A 286 -3.19 -8.40 24.02
CA VAL A 286 -2.68 -8.20 25.39
C VAL A 286 -3.60 -7.20 26.08
N GLY A 287 -4.63 -7.72 26.72
CA GLY A 287 -5.55 -6.90 27.53
C GLY A 287 -4.76 -6.03 28.52
N THR A 288 -5.19 -4.77 28.67
CA THR A 288 -4.63 -3.79 29.60
C THR A 288 -4.95 -4.17 31.06
N SER A 289 -4.43 -5.30 31.51
CA SER A 289 -4.31 -5.68 32.91
C SER A 289 -3.13 -4.92 33.51
N GLY A 290 -3.35 -3.61 33.59
CA GLY A 290 -2.46 -2.63 34.17
C GLY A 290 -3.34 -1.52 34.67
N THR A 291 -3.59 -1.50 35.98
CA THR A 291 -4.06 -0.30 36.68
C THR A 291 -3.17 0.88 36.28
N ALA A 292 -3.71 2.09 36.34
CA ALA A 292 -2.93 3.31 36.13
C ALA A 292 -1.88 3.45 37.25
N ILE A 293 -0.75 2.75 37.10
CA ILE A 293 0.44 2.92 37.92
C ILE A 293 1.00 4.28 37.52
N GLU A 294 1.11 5.15 38.53
CA GLU A 294 1.77 6.44 38.41
C GLU A 294 3.09 6.28 37.65
N ARG A 295 3.34 7.13 36.65
CA ARG A 295 4.64 7.20 35.98
C ARG A 295 5.68 7.69 36.99
N LEU A 296 6.21 6.76 37.78
CA LEU A 296 7.37 6.99 38.65
C LEU A 296 8.50 7.51 37.75
N GLY A 297 8.99 8.71 38.09
CA GLY A 297 10.04 9.38 37.34
C GLY A 297 11.33 8.54 37.25
N PRO A 298 12.25 8.89 36.33
CA PRO A 298 13.45 8.10 36.07
C PRO A 298 14.21 7.81 37.37
N VAL A 299 14.43 6.52 37.64
CA VAL A 299 15.07 6.02 38.86
C VAL A 299 16.51 6.53 38.92
N THR A 300 16.68 7.64 39.63
CA THR A 300 17.98 8.25 39.85
C THR A 300 18.67 7.48 40.99
N ALA A 301 19.83 6.89 40.73
CA ALA A 301 20.57 6.10 41.71
C ALA A 301 21.05 7.00 42.87
N SER A 302 20.31 6.99 43.98
CA SER A 302 20.64 7.74 45.18
C SER A 302 21.69 7.00 46.01
N ALA A 303 22.89 7.57 46.11
CA ALA A 303 23.96 7.03 46.94
C ALA A 303 23.59 7.11 48.43
N ARG A 304 23.41 5.96 49.08
CA ARG A 304 23.12 5.89 50.52
C ARG A 304 24.38 6.16 51.34
N THR A 305 24.48 7.37 51.88
CA THR A 305 25.49 7.74 52.88
C THR A 305 25.31 6.92 54.16
N LEU A 306 26.33 6.15 54.56
CA LEU A 306 26.38 5.47 55.86
C LEU A 306 27.09 6.38 56.89
N LEU A 307 26.63 6.36 58.15
CA LEU A 307 27.13 7.27 59.19
C LEU A 307 28.39 6.74 59.90
N LEU A 308 29.47 7.52 59.78
CA LEU A 308 30.61 7.71 60.68
C LEU A 308 31.10 6.55 61.58
N ARG A 309 32.34 6.12 61.33
CA ARG A 309 33.36 5.94 62.38
C ARG A 309 34.61 6.77 62.06
N THR A 310 35.25 7.26 63.12
CA THR A 310 36.28 8.31 63.12
C THR A 310 37.68 7.84 62.74
N CYS A 311 38.44 8.68 62.02
CA CYS A 311 39.70 9.27 62.50
C CYS A 311 40.21 10.37 61.53
N GLY A 312 40.99 11.33 62.04
CA GLY A 312 41.42 12.54 61.31
C GLY A 312 42.42 12.28 60.17
N THR A 313 42.76 13.28 59.35
CA THR A 313 43.29 14.59 59.79
C THR A 313 43.03 15.72 58.77
N ALA A 314 43.21 16.96 59.21
CA ALA A 314 42.83 18.16 58.48
C ALA A 314 43.88 18.65 57.47
N ALA A 315 43.42 19.30 56.40
CA ALA A 315 44.04 20.50 55.85
C ALA A 315 42.98 21.36 55.14
N SER A 316 42.99 22.66 55.42
CA SER A 316 42.09 23.66 54.85
C SER A 316 42.67 24.31 53.59
N MET A 317 41.80 24.73 52.66
CA MET A 317 41.72 26.15 52.29
C MET A 317 40.48 26.44 51.44
N VAL A 318 40.00 27.68 51.54
CA VAL A 318 38.79 28.23 50.89
C VAL A 318 39.21 29.53 50.15
N PRO A 319 38.28 30.24 49.48
CA PRO A 319 38.08 30.30 48.03
C PRO A 319 38.77 31.52 47.38
N ASN A 320 38.50 31.82 46.09
CA ASN A 320 37.73 33.04 45.75
C ASN A 320 37.43 33.29 44.25
N ILE A 321 36.36 34.09 44.05
CA ILE A 321 36.15 35.15 43.02
C ILE A 321 35.72 34.76 41.57
N THR A 322 34.41 34.95 41.34
CA THR A 322 33.70 35.65 40.24
C THR A 322 34.54 36.48 39.23
N CYS A 323 34.19 36.70 37.95
CA CYS A 323 33.00 37.43 37.48
C CYS A 323 32.95 37.61 35.92
N THR A 324 31.73 37.69 35.35
CA THR A 324 31.23 38.53 34.20
C THR A 324 31.86 38.62 32.78
N TRP A 325 30.93 38.61 31.80
CA TRP A 325 30.89 38.98 30.34
C TRP A 325 31.30 40.45 29.99
N PRO A 326 31.31 40.99 28.71
CA PRO A 326 30.54 40.61 27.49
C PRO A 326 31.22 40.80 26.07
N GLU A 327 30.37 40.94 25.02
CA GLU A 327 30.61 40.83 23.55
C GLU A 327 31.37 41.94 22.79
N THR A 328 31.91 41.60 21.59
CA THR A 328 31.66 42.21 20.25
C THR A 328 32.54 41.51 19.17
N ARG A 329 32.48 41.68 17.82
CA ARG A 329 31.72 42.55 16.88
C ARG A 329 31.52 41.85 15.49
N SER A 330 30.92 42.53 14.51
CA SER A 330 30.59 42.08 13.13
C SER A 330 31.55 42.56 12.02
N PHE A 331 31.45 41.99 10.81
CA PHE A 331 32.11 42.47 9.57
C PHE A 331 31.16 42.37 8.34
N SER A 332 31.35 43.23 7.33
CA SER A 332 30.45 43.40 6.18
C SER A 332 31.15 43.27 4.81
N ALA A 333 30.36 43.29 3.73
CA ALA A 333 30.68 42.72 2.41
C ALA A 333 31.62 43.54 1.49
N GLY A 334 32.20 42.84 0.50
CA GLY A 334 32.86 43.39 -0.69
C GLY A 334 32.30 42.76 -1.98
N GLY A 335 32.17 43.54 -3.05
CA GLY A 335 31.36 43.20 -4.23
C GLY A 335 32.06 42.43 -5.38
N ALA A 336 31.29 42.12 -6.42
CA ALA A 336 31.69 41.30 -7.56
C ALA A 336 32.14 42.11 -8.81
N PRO A 337 33.06 41.56 -9.63
CA PRO A 337 33.27 41.96 -11.03
C PRO A 337 32.74 40.91 -12.04
N ARG A 338 32.71 41.29 -13.32
CA ARG A 338 31.93 40.66 -14.42
C ARG A 338 32.79 39.89 -15.43
N TYR A 339 32.17 38.90 -16.08
CA TYR A 339 32.36 38.33 -17.44
C TYR A 339 33.75 38.34 -18.12
N GLY A 340 34.17 37.16 -18.61
CA GLY A 340 35.26 37.00 -19.61
C GLY A 340 35.30 35.60 -20.23
N THR A 341 35.09 35.49 -21.54
CA THR A 341 35.01 34.28 -22.36
C THR A 341 36.34 33.53 -22.58
N CYS A 342 36.34 32.18 -22.55
CA CYS A 342 36.98 31.34 -23.60
C CYS A 342 36.70 29.81 -23.52
N THR A 343 36.10 29.29 -24.60
CA THR A 343 36.52 28.13 -25.40
C THR A 343 37.03 26.82 -24.75
N ARG A 344 36.12 25.83 -24.69
CA ARG A 344 36.20 24.48 -25.27
C ARG A 344 37.53 23.69 -25.20
N LEU A 345 37.50 22.53 -24.51
CA LEU A 345 38.22 21.32 -24.94
C LEU A 345 37.34 20.08 -24.71
N VAL A 346 37.20 19.25 -25.75
CA VAL A 346 36.43 17.99 -25.73
C VAL A 346 37.42 16.85 -25.55
N PHE A 347 37.22 15.97 -24.57
CA PHE A 347 37.96 14.71 -24.50
C PHE A 347 37.33 13.70 -25.47
N VAL A 348 38.04 13.43 -26.57
CA VAL A 348 37.73 12.33 -27.49
C VAL A 348 38.62 11.14 -27.13
N THR A 349 38.03 10.09 -26.58
CA THR A 349 38.71 8.81 -26.36
C THR A 349 38.66 7.98 -27.65
N LEU A 350 39.80 7.87 -28.33
CA LEU A 350 40.00 6.97 -29.46
C LEU A 350 40.08 5.51 -28.98
N LEU A 351 39.07 4.71 -29.29
CA LEU A 351 39.21 3.24 -29.33
C LEU A 351 39.40 2.79 -30.78
N LYS A 352 40.60 2.31 -31.09
CA LYS A 352 40.90 1.61 -32.35
C LYS A 352 40.51 0.15 -32.21
N SER A 353 39.56 -0.31 -33.03
CA SER A 353 39.45 -1.71 -33.43
C SER A 353 39.26 -1.78 -34.94
N SER A 354 40.18 -2.47 -35.62
CA SER A 354 40.14 -2.61 -37.08
C SER A 354 39.24 -3.78 -37.48
N PRO A 355 38.39 -3.65 -38.52
CA PRO A 355 37.66 -4.79 -39.05
C PRO A 355 38.59 -5.72 -39.83
N ALA A 356 38.50 -7.03 -39.57
CA ALA A 356 39.16 -8.05 -40.37
C ALA A 356 38.51 -8.15 -41.75
N ARG A 357 39.33 -8.27 -42.81
CA ARG A 357 38.85 -8.43 -44.19
C ARG A 357 38.58 -9.89 -44.52
N TRP A 358 37.52 -10.13 -45.30
CA TRP A 358 37.23 -11.41 -45.96
C TRP A 358 38.21 -11.73 -47.11
N PRO A 359 38.37 -13.03 -47.40
CA PRO A 359 38.13 -13.65 -48.71
C PRO A 359 36.94 -14.63 -48.61
N GLU A 360 36.02 -14.83 -49.55
CA GLU A 360 36.03 -14.77 -51.03
C GLU A 360 34.58 -14.51 -51.58
N PRO A 361 34.35 -14.38 -52.92
CA PRO A 361 33.17 -13.69 -53.48
C PRO A 361 31.93 -14.58 -53.79
N PRO A 362 30.73 -13.98 -53.98
CA PRO A 362 29.52 -14.70 -54.41
C PRO A 362 29.47 -14.98 -55.92
N GLY A 363 28.91 -16.13 -56.30
CA GLY A 363 28.47 -16.44 -57.67
C GLY A 363 27.04 -15.96 -57.93
N PRO A 364 26.64 -15.78 -59.21
CA PRO A 364 25.38 -15.13 -59.59
C PRO A 364 24.13 -16.02 -59.52
N ASP A 365 22.98 -15.37 -59.38
CA ASP A 365 21.64 -15.96 -59.56
C ASP A 365 21.36 -16.33 -61.02
N ASP A 366 20.62 -17.43 -61.24
CA ASP A 366 20.00 -17.77 -62.53
C ASP A 366 18.70 -18.57 -62.32
N ALA A 367 17.64 -18.15 -63.05
CA ALA A 367 16.39 -18.84 -63.43
C ALA A 367 15.43 -19.38 -62.34
#